data_AF-A0A136KLR8-F1
#
_entry.id   AF-A0A136KLR8-F1
#
_cell.length_a   1.000
_cell.length_b   1.000
_cell.length_c   1.000
_cell.angle_alpha   90.00
_cell.angle_beta   90.00
_cell.angle_gamma   90.00
#
_symmetry.space_group_name_H-M   'P 1'
#
loop_
_entity.id
_entity.type
_entity.pdbx_description
1 polymer ?
#
loop_
_entity_poly.entity_id
_entity_poly.type
_entity_poly.pdbx_seq_one_letter_code
_entity_poly.pdbx_strand_id
1 'polypeptide(L)'
;MSLKNLLTQLRSILLYATVFLVPWFFLPITQEFFLTHKYYLIFVSVLTSIVLVALSLLLHKKIHLIKTSFDKVLILFGCTQVIALVFSSTNKLQALTSLPWGLAPILACIALYFVIVNTYDKKKYIDSIMTALTVGMGVAALAAIVFWFEPLKNAQLPLTLDFS
;
A
#
# COMPACT_ATOMS: atom_id res chain seq x y z
N MET A 1 -16.18 18.72 -16.53
CA MET A 1 -15.50 17.44 -16.25
C MET A 1 -16.57 16.40 -15.88
N SER A 2 -16.64 15.24 -16.55
CA SER A 2 -17.65 14.22 -16.21
C SER A 2 -17.36 13.60 -14.84
N LEU A 3 -18.40 13.32 -14.03
CA LEU A 3 -18.30 12.63 -12.74
C LEU A 3 -17.48 11.32 -12.86
N LYS A 4 -17.58 10.65 -14.00
CA LYS A 4 -16.80 9.47 -14.36
C LYS A 4 -15.30 9.72 -14.32
N ASN A 5 -14.85 10.77 -15.02
CA ASN A 5 -13.43 11.10 -15.12
C ASN A 5 -12.88 11.50 -13.76
N LEU A 6 -13.70 12.16 -12.93
CA LEU A 6 -13.34 12.55 -11.58
C LEU A 6 -13.15 11.33 -10.67
N LEU A 7 -14.07 10.35 -10.67
CA LEU A 7 -13.92 9.12 -9.88
C LEU A 7 -12.68 8.31 -10.29
N THR A 8 -12.44 8.16 -11.59
CA THR A 8 -11.24 7.46 -12.07
C THR A 8 -9.97 8.18 -11.70
N GLN A 9 -9.95 9.52 -11.80
CA GLN A 9 -8.79 10.32 -11.47
C GLN A 9 -8.49 10.30 -9.96
N LEU A 10 -9.52 10.41 -9.11
CA LEU A 10 -9.37 10.28 -7.65
C LEU A 10 -8.78 8.93 -7.28
N ARG A 11 -9.31 7.84 -7.86
CA ARG A 11 -8.77 6.49 -7.63
C ARG A 11 -7.31 6.41 -8.06
N SER A 12 -6.96 6.97 -9.21
CA SER A 12 -5.57 6.96 -9.68
C SER A 12 -4.63 7.73 -8.76
N ILE A 13 -5.00 8.95 -8.36
CA ILE A 13 -4.22 9.77 -7.43
C ILE A 13 -4.02 9.04 -6.10
N LEU A 14 -5.10 8.45 -5.57
CA LEU A 14 -5.04 7.66 -4.34
C LEU A 14 -4.05 6.51 -4.47
N LEU A 15 -4.09 5.73 -5.55
CA LEU A 15 -3.16 4.61 -5.75
C LEU A 15 -1.71 5.08 -5.94
N TYR A 16 -1.48 6.18 -6.66
CA TYR A 16 -0.14 6.76 -6.79
C TYR A 16 0.40 7.21 -5.44
N ALA A 17 -0.40 7.93 -4.66
CA ALA A 17 -0.03 8.39 -3.33
C ALA A 17 0.26 7.20 -2.40
N THR A 18 -0.60 6.17 -2.39
CA THR A 18 -0.38 4.96 -1.60
C THR A 18 0.94 4.30 -1.97
N VAL A 19 1.17 4.00 -3.24
CA VAL A 19 2.38 3.28 -3.67
C VAL A 19 3.66 4.10 -3.40
N PHE A 20 3.60 5.43 -3.55
CA PHE A 20 4.70 6.32 -3.22
C PHE A 20 4.98 6.39 -1.71
N LEU A 21 3.93 6.44 -0.89
CA LEU A 21 4.03 6.56 0.57
C LEU A 21 4.34 5.24 1.27
N VAL A 22 4.01 4.09 0.66
CA VAL A 22 4.27 2.78 1.27
C VAL A 22 5.71 2.66 1.77
N PRO A 23 6.77 2.87 0.96
CA PRO A 23 8.16 2.79 1.45
C PRO A 23 8.48 3.69 2.65
N TRP A 24 7.84 4.86 2.74
CA TRP A 24 8.08 5.84 3.80
C TRP A 24 7.49 5.40 5.12
N PHE A 25 6.30 4.78 5.11
CA PHE A 25 5.69 4.23 6.32
C PHE A 25 6.50 3.07 6.90
N PHE A 26 7.44 2.50 6.14
CA PHE A 26 8.35 1.48 6.65
C PHE A 26 9.60 2.05 7.34
N LEU A 27 9.83 3.37 7.27
CA LEU A 27 10.96 4.02 7.92
C LEU A 27 10.87 3.99 9.46
N PRO A 28 12.00 3.84 10.16
CA PRO A 28 12.09 3.77 11.62
C PRO A 28 11.87 5.11 12.34
N ILE A 29 11.11 6.04 11.77
CA ILE A 29 11.03 7.43 12.26
C ILE A 29 9.99 7.58 13.39
N THR A 30 8.97 6.73 13.44
CA THR A 30 7.90 6.81 14.45
C THR A 30 8.26 6.00 15.70
N GLN A 31 8.09 6.60 16.88
CA GLN A 31 8.38 5.98 18.19
C GLN A 31 7.61 4.66 18.43
N GLU A 32 6.42 4.52 17.85
CA GLU A 32 5.70 3.25 17.71
C GLU A 32 6.19 2.52 16.45
N PHE A 33 7.39 1.95 16.52
CA PHE A 33 7.99 1.12 15.46
C PHE A 33 7.13 -0.11 15.12
N PHE A 34 6.26 -0.50 16.04
CA PHE A 34 5.39 -1.67 15.96
C PHE A 34 4.27 -1.46 14.94
N LEU A 35 4.60 -1.73 13.69
CA LEU A 35 3.86 -2.49 12.65
C LEU A 35 2.48 -1.96 12.20
N THR A 36 1.67 -1.40 13.08
CA THR A 36 0.25 -1.10 12.87
C THR A 36 0.02 0.01 11.84
N HIS A 37 0.78 1.11 11.92
CA HIS A 37 0.67 2.27 11.01
C HIS A 37 0.86 1.92 9.53
N LYS A 38 1.73 0.94 9.24
CA LYS A 38 2.13 0.57 7.87
C LYS A 38 0.99 -0.07 7.10
N TYR A 39 0.27 -0.97 7.76
CA TYR A 39 -0.85 -1.67 7.15
C TYR A 39 -2.11 -0.81 7.12
N TYR A 40 -2.30 0.14 8.04
CA TYR A 40 -3.44 1.06 7.98
C TYR A 40 -3.49 1.87 6.69
N LEU A 41 -2.35 2.37 6.20
CA LEU A 41 -2.29 3.05 4.90
C LEU A 41 -2.84 2.15 3.77
N ILE A 42 -2.41 0.89 3.75
CA ILE A 42 -2.85 -0.09 2.75
C ILE A 42 -4.35 -0.38 2.93
N PHE A 43 -4.82 -0.64 4.15
CA PHE A 43 -6.24 -0.92 4.41
C PHE A 43 -7.14 0.23 4.02
N VAL A 44 -6.82 1.45 4.44
CA VAL A 44 -7.60 2.66 4.11
C VAL A 44 -7.61 2.85 2.59
N SER A 45 -6.45 2.77 1.94
CA SER A 45 -6.35 2.88 0.47
C SER A 45 -7.23 1.85 -0.25
N VAL A 46 -7.20 0.59 0.19
CA VAL A 46 -7.99 -0.50 -0.41
C VAL A 46 -9.48 -0.27 -0.18
N LEU A 47 -9.90 0.02 1.06
CA LEU A 47 -11.30 0.27 1.39
C LEU A 47 -11.87 1.45 0.61
N THR A 48 -11.16 2.59 0.59
CA THR A 48 -11.56 3.76 -0.19
C THR A 48 -11.63 3.42 -1.68
N SER A 49 -10.68 2.65 -2.22
CA SER A 49 -10.72 2.22 -3.62
C SER A 49 -11.91 1.32 -3.93
N ILE A 50 -12.26 0.38 -3.04
CA ILE A 50 -13.43 -0.48 -3.18
C ILE A 50 -14.71 0.36 -3.18
N VAL A 51 -14.82 1.35 -2.28
CA VAL A 51 -15.96 2.28 -2.26
C VAL A 51 -16.06 3.06 -3.56
N LEU A 52 -14.96 3.59 -4.08
CA LEU A 52 -14.93 4.29 -5.38
C LEU A 52 -15.33 3.37 -6.54
N VAL A 53 -14.89 2.11 -6.52
CA VAL A 53 -15.31 1.10 -7.51
C VAL A 53 -16.80 0.82 -7.39
N ALA A 54 -17.32 0.58 -6.19
CA ALA A 54 -18.74 0.33 -5.97
C ALA A 54 -19.61 1.51 -6.45
N LEU A 55 -19.23 2.75 -6.15
CA LEU A 55 -19.87 3.96 -6.66
C LEU A 55 -19.83 4.01 -8.19
N SER A 56 -18.69 3.68 -8.80
CA SER A 56 -18.59 3.64 -10.26
C SER A 56 -19.49 2.56 -10.87
N LEU A 57 -19.64 1.40 -10.23
CA LEU A 57 -20.51 0.31 -10.69
C LEU A 57 -21.99 0.68 -10.62
N LEU A 58 -22.43 1.37 -9.55
CA LEU A 58 -23.80 1.86 -9.43
C LEU A 58 -24.17 2.82 -10.56
N LEU A 59 -23.22 3.66 -10.98
CA LEU A 59 -23.42 4.62 -12.08
C LEU A 59 -23.40 3.96 -13.47
N HIS A 60 -22.56 2.94 -13.68
CA HIS A 60 -22.28 2.41 -15.03
C HIS A 60 -22.91 1.05 -15.33
N LYS A 61 -23.31 0.28 -14.31
CA LYS A 61 -23.85 -1.10 -14.42
C LYS A 61 -22.99 -2.06 -15.24
N LYS A 62 -21.70 -1.75 -15.47
CA LYS A 62 -20.76 -2.58 -16.22
C LYS A 62 -19.57 -2.91 -15.34
N ILE A 63 -19.31 -4.21 -15.20
CA ILE A 63 -18.13 -4.73 -14.50
C ILE A 63 -17.11 -5.12 -15.57
N HIS A 64 -15.98 -4.42 -15.59
CA HIS A 64 -14.81 -4.82 -16.37
C HIS A 64 -13.75 -5.30 -15.39
N LEU A 65 -13.43 -6.60 -15.44
CA LEU A 65 -12.35 -7.19 -14.66
C LEU A 65 -11.24 -7.63 -15.62
N ILE A 66 -10.04 -7.12 -15.36
CA ILE A 66 -8.82 -7.49 -16.07
C ILE A 66 -8.28 -8.74 -15.39
N LYS A 67 -8.04 -9.79 -16.20
CA LYS A 67 -7.47 -11.05 -15.74
C LYS A 67 -6.02 -11.11 -16.15
N THR A 68 -5.15 -11.46 -15.22
CA THR A 68 -3.73 -11.72 -15.48
C THR A 68 -3.36 -13.14 -15.04
N SER A 69 -2.26 -13.67 -15.57
CA SER A 69 -1.74 -14.97 -15.15
C SER A 69 -1.33 -15.01 -13.68
N PHE A 70 -0.93 -13.87 -13.11
CA PHE A 70 -0.50 -13.76 -11.71
C PHE A 70 -1.68 -13.82 -10.73
N ASP A 71 -2.89 -13.50 -11.19
CA ASP A 71 -4.10 -13.57 -10.37
C ASP A 71 -4.32 -14.98 -9.79
N LYS A 72 -4.06 -16.02 -10.60
CA LYS A 72 -4.19 -17.41 -10.16
C LYS A 72 -3.25 -17.75 -9.02
N VAL A 73 -2.02 -17.25 -9.09
CA VAL A 73 -1.00 -17.47 -8.07
C VAL A 73 -1.40 -16.78 -6.77
N LEU A 74 -1.85 -15.54 -6.84
CA LEU A 74 -2.29 -14.79 -5.67
C LEU A 74 -3.56 -15.35 -5.02
N ILE A 75 -4.53 -15.81 -5.83
CA ILE A 75 -5.73 -16.45 -5.30
C ILE A 75 -5.36 -17.76 -4.62
N LEU A 76 -4.51 -18.59 -5.25
CA LEU A 76 -4.04 -19.84 -4.64
C LEU A 76 -3.33 -19.56 -3.33
N PHE A 77 -2.42 -18.58 -3.30
CA PHE A 77 -1.72 -18.14 -2.10
C PHE A 77 -2.69 -17.64 -1.02
N GLY A 78 -3.67 -16.81 -1.36
CA GLY A 78 -4.69 -16.35 -0.42
C GLY A 78 -5.49 -17.51 0.17
N CYS A 79 -5.90 -18.47 -0.66
CA CYS A 79 -6.61 -19.67 -0.23
C CYS A 79 -5.76 -20.52 0.71
N THR A 80 -4.46 -20.74 0.41
CA THR A 80 -3.60 -21.51 1.30
C THR A 80 -3.40 -20.83 2.66
N GLN A 81 -3.31 -19.50 2.70
CA GLN A 81 -3.25 -18.76 3.97
C GLN A 81 -4.54 -18.88 4.78
N VAL A 82 -5.70 -18.82 4.13
CA VAL A 82 -7.01 -19.02 4.80
C VAL A 82 -7.11 -20.43 5.37
N ILE A 83 -6.75 -21.44 4.58
CA ILE A 83 -6.73 -22.84 5.03
C ILE A 83 -5.77 -23.00 6.21
N ALA A 84 -4.54 -22.48 6.10
CA ALA A 84 -3.56 -22.53 7.18
C ALA A 84 -4.09 -21.89 8.47
N LEU A 85 -4.78 -20.75 8.39
CA LEU A 85 -5.38 -20.09 9.56
C LEU A 85 -6.47 -20.95 10.20
N VAL A 86 -7.33 -21.57 9.40
CA VAL A 86 -8.43 -22.42 9.88
C VAL A 86 -7.92 -23.63 10.66
N PHE A 87 -6.79 -24.21 10.24
CA PHE A 87 -6.20 -25.39 10.89
C PHE A 87 -5.22 -25.07 12.02
N SER A 88 -4.50 -23.95 11.96
CA SER A 88 -3.44 -23.64 12.93
C SER A 88 -3.90 -22.81 14.13
N SER A 89 -4.95 -21.99 13.99
CA SER A 89 -5.32 -21.04 15.03
C SER A 89 -6.39 -21.56 15.98
N THR A 90 -6.10 -21.49 17.29
CA THR A 90 -7.07 -21.70 18.37
C THR A 90 -8.08 -20.53 18.45
N ASN A 91 -7.64 -19.31 18.17
CA ASN A 91 -8.49 -18.11 18.12
C ASN A 91 -8.53 -17.52 16.70
N LYS A 92 -9.58 -17.89 15.96
CA LYS A 92 -9.76 -17.51 14.55
C LYS A 92 -9.90 -16.00 14.34
N LEU A 93 -10.57 -15.31 15.25
CA LEU A 93 -10.74 -13.85 15.16
C LEU A 93 -9.40 -13.14 15.36
N GLN A 94 -8.63 -13.55 16.37
CA GLN A 94 -7.31 -12.98 16.61
C GLN A 94 -6.34 -13.27 15.46
N ALA A 95 -6.35 -14.48 14.90
CA ALA A 95 -5.50 -14.80 13.74
C ALA A 95 -5.93 -14.05 12.47
N LEU A 96 -7.20 -13.67 12.34
CA LEU A 96 -7.68 -12.89 11.20
C LEU A 96 -7.22 -11.45 11.30
N THR A 97 -7.37 -10.82 12.47
CA THR A 97 -7.19 -9.36 12.64
C THR A 97 -5.86 -8.95 13.24
N SER A 98 -5.04 -9.87 13.72
CA SER A 98 -3.74 -9.52 14.32
C SER A 98 -2.84 -8.83 13.29
N LEU A 99 -2.25 -7.71 13.70
CA LEU A 99 -1.28 -6.97 12.90
C LEU A 99 0.10 -7.16 13.54
N PRO A 100 1.15 -7.43 12.75
CA PRO A 100 1.18 -7.65 11.30
C PRO A 100 0.98 -9.11 10.86
N TRP A 101 0.94 -10.04 11.82
CA TRP A 101 1.13 -11.48 11.57
C TRP A 101 -0.15 -12.22 11.19
N GLY A 102 -1.30 -11.56 11.26
CA GLY A 102 -2.57 -12.14 10.90
C GLY A 102 -2.83 -12.14 9.40
N LEU A 103 -3.99 -12.65 9.04
CA LEU A 103 -4.38 -12.83 7.65
C LEU A 103 -4.85 -11.53 6.96
N ALA A 104 -5.39 -10.57 7.73
CA ALA A 104 -5.86 -9.29 7.21
C ALA A 104 -4.81 -8.51 6.37
N PRO A 105 -3.56 -8.30 6.83
CA PRO A 105 -2.58 -7.56 6.03
C PRO A 105 -2.19 -8.27 4.73
N ILE A 106 -2.15 -9.60 4.71
CA ILE A 106 -1.93 -10.38 3.49
C ILE A 106 -3.09 -10.15 2.50
N LEU A 107 -4.33 -10.26 2.96
CA LEU A 107 -5.50 -9.98 2.12
C LEU A 107 -5.53 -8.53 1.64
N ALA A 108 -5.10 -7.57 2.45
CA ALA A 108 -5.01 -6.17 2.04
C ALA A 108 -4.02 -5.98 0.89
N CYS A 109 -2.86 -6.62 0.94
CA CYS A 109 -1.88 -6.60 -0.16
C CYS A 109 -2.42 -7.25 -1.43
N ILE A 110 -3.09 -8.40 -1.32
CA ILE A 110 -3.73 -9.08 -2.46
C ILE A 110 -4.83 -8.19 -3.05
N ALA A 111 -5.67 -7.58 -2.22
CA ALA A 111 -6.72 -6.67 -2.65
C ALA A 111 -6.14 -5.42 -3.32
N LEU A 112 -5.08 -4.82 -2.77
CA LEU A 112 -4.38 -3.70 -3.38
C LEU A 112 -3.86 -4.04 -4.78
N TYR A 113 -3.26 -5.22 -4.95
CA TYR A 113 -2.85 -5.71 -6.25
C TYR A 113 -4.03 -5.73 -7.24
N PHE A 114 -5.16 -6.34 -6.85
CA PHE A 114 -6.33 -6.43 -7.74
C PHE A 114 -6.88 -5.05 -8.07
N VAL A 115 -6.93 -4.13 -7.10
CA VAL A 115 -7.35 -2.74 -7.33
C VAL A 115 -6.42 -2.05 -8.33
N ILE A 116 -5.11 -2.21 -8.21
CA ILE A 116 -4.14 -1.60 -9.14
C ILE A 116 -4.33 -2.14 -10.56
N VAL A 117 -4.33 -3.46 -10.73
CA VAL A 117 -4.48 -4.12 -12.03
C VAL A 117 -5.79 -3.73 -12.70
N ASN A 118 -6.90 -3.72 -11.96
CA ASN A 118 -8.22 -3.36 -12.50
C ASN A 118 -8.41 -1.84 -12.67
N THR A 119 -7.49 -1.02 -12.17
CA THR A 119 -7.53 0.44 -12.38
C THR A 119 -6.75 0.85 -13.63
N TYR A 120 -5.67 0.13 -13.95
CA TYR A 120 -4.71 0.55 -14.96
C TYR A 120 -4.53 -0.53 -16.03
N ASP A 121 -5.33 -0.43 -17.09
CA ASP A 121 -5.30 -1.34 -18.24
C ASP A 121 -4.12 -1.04 -19.20
N LYS A 122 -3.63 0.21 -19.22
CA LYS A 122 -2.58 0.62 -20.16
C LYS A 122 -1.19 0.53 -19.53
N LYS A 123 -0.25 -0.09 -20.26
CA LYS A 123 1.18 -0.21 -19.91
C LYS A 123 1.78 1.11 -19.38
N LYS A 124 1.48 2.24 -20.02
CA LYS A 124 1.93 3.58 -19.59
C LYS A 124 1.61 3.91 -18.12
N TYR A 125 0.45 3.49 -17.63
CA TYR A 125 0.06 3.76 -16.25
C TYR A 125 0.77 2.83 -15.26
N ILE A 126 1.04 1.58 -15.66
CA ILE A 126 1.85 0.64 -14.87
C ILE A 126 3.27 1.18 -14.72
N ASP A 127 3.88 1.66 -15.82
CA ASP A 127 5.21 2.30 -15.77
C ASP A 127 5.22 3.51 -14.83
N SER A 128 4.13 4.28 -14.80
CA SER A 128 3.98 5.43 -13.89
C SER A 128 3.89 5.00 -12.42
N ILE A 129 3.18 3.90 -12.11
CA ILE A 129 3.11 3.36 -10.74
C ILE A 129 4.46 2.83 -10.30
N MET A 130 5.16 2.11 -11.19
CA MET A 130 6.52 1.63 -10.92
C MET A 130 7.46 2.80 -10.67
N THR A 131 7.36 3.87 -11.47
CA THR A 131 8.13 5.10 -11.24
C THR A 131 7.81 5.71 -9.87
N ALA A 132 6.54 5.82 -9.49
CA ALA A 132 6.14 6.33 -8.18
C ALA A 132 6.71 5.47 -7.03
N LEU A 133 6.70 4.14 -7.18
CA LEU A 133 7.31 3.23 -6.21
C LEU A 133 8.83 3.44 -6.13
N THR A 134 9.52 3.48 -7.28
CA THR A 134 10.98 3.66 -7.34
C THR A 134 11.40 4.99 -6.72
N VAL A 135 10.70 6.09 -7.00
CA VAL A 135 10.97 7.39 -6.39
C VAL A 135 10.68 7.34 -4.89
N GLY A 136 9.55 6.74 -4.47
CA GLY A 136 9.23 6.55 -3.05
C GLY A 136 10.30 5.76 -2.30
N MET A 137 10.78 4.66 -2.88
CA MET A 137 11.89 3.86 -2.36
C MET A 137 13.20 4.63 -2.31
N GLY A 138 13.53 5.40 -3.35
CA GLY A 138 14.75 6.21 -3.40
C GLY A 138 14.78 7.25 -2.28
N VAL A 139 13.68 7.97 -2.07
CA VAL A 139 13.60 8.94 -0.97
C VAL A 139 13.66 8.25 0.39
N ALA A 140 12.96 7.11 0.55
CA ALA A 140 13.03 6.34 1.79
C ALA A 140 14.46 5.84 2.06
N ALA A 141 15.18 5.37 1.06
CA ALA A 141 16.57 4.93 1.20
C ALA A 141 17.50 6.08 1.61
N LEU A 142 17.36 7.26 0.99
CA LEU A 142 18.12 8.45 1.38
C LEU A 142 17.81 8.86 2.83
N ALA A 143 16.54 8.90 3.21
CA ALA A 143 16.15 9.19 4.58
C ALA A 143 16.76 8.18 5.56
N ALA A 144 16.69 6.88 5.26
CA ALA A 144 17.27 5.83 6.09
C ALA A 144 18.79 6.01 6.27
N ILE A 145 19.52 6.37 5.22
CA ILE A 145 20.95 6.67 5.30
C ILE A 145 21.21 7.87 6.22
N VAL A 146 20.46 8.96 6.07
CA VAL A 146 20.61 10.16 6.90
C VAL A 146 20.33 9.86 8.37
N PHE A 147 19.25 9.15 8.68
CA PHE A 147 18.89 8.79 10.06
C PHE A 147 19.84 7.77 10.67
N TRP A 148 20.36 6.81 9.90
CA TRP A 148 21.25 5.78 10.42
C TRP A 148 22.66 6.31 10.69
N PHE A 149 23.21 7.09 9.77
CA PHE A 149 24.60 7.54 9.87
C PHE A 149 24.77 8.86 10.65
N GLU A 150 23.69 9.60 10.90
CA GLU A 150 23.71 10.90 11.60
C GLU A 150 24.91 11.77 11.17
N PRO A 151 25.12 12.03 9.86
CA PRO A 151 26.40 12.51 9.33
C PRO A 151 26.86 13.87 9.89
N LEU A 152 25.93 14.63 10.48
CA LEU A 152 26.18 15.94 11.08
C LEU A 152 26.45 15.89 12.60
N LYS A 153 26.36 14.72 13.24
CA LYS A 153 26.50 14.59 14.70
C LYS A 153 27.87 15.01 15.23
N ASN A 154 28.91 14.85 14.42
CA ASN A 154 30.28 15.25 14.76
C ASN A 154 30.71 16.53 14.03
N ALA A 155 29.82 17.15 13.26
CA ALA A 155 30.12 18.44 12.64
C ALA A 155 30.02 19.52 13.71
N GLN A 156 31.08 20.30 13.89
CA GLN A 156 31.02 21.53 14.69
C GLN A 156 30.20 22.56 13.90
N LEU A 157 28.87 22.48 14.03
CA LEU A 157 27.97 23.43 13.40
C LEU A 157 28.06 24.77 14.16
N PRO A 158 28.06 25.91 13.46
CA PRO A 158 27.93 27.21 14.10
C PRO A 158 26.59 27.27 14.84
N LEU A 159 26.56 27.92 16.02
CA LEU A 159 25.41 28.05 16.93
C LEU A 159 24.08 28.46 16.26
N THR A 160 24.11 29.06 15.07
CA THR A 160 22.91 29.44 14.30
C THR A 160 22.20 28.26 13.63
N LEU A 161 22.86 27.10 13.50
CA LEU A 161 22.36 25.90 12.82
C LEU A 161 22.30 24.67 13.74
N ASP A 162 22.44 24.86 15.05
CA ASP A 162 22.36 23.78 16.03
C ASP A 162 20.88 23.43 16.26
N PHE A 163 20.47 22.25 15.79
CA PHE A 163 19.10 21.73 15.93
C PHE A 163 19.05 20.77 17.13
N SER A 164 19.26 21.31 18.33
CA SER A 164 19.13 20.59 19.61
C SER A 164 17.67 20.23 19.93
#